data_AF-A0A2W4M807-F1
#
_entry.id   AF-A0A2W4M807-F1
#
_cell.length_a   1.000
_cell.length_b   1.000
_cell.length_c   1.000
_cell.angle_alpha   90.00
_cell.angle_beta   90.00
_cell.angle_gamma   90.00
#
_symmetry.space_group_name_H-M   'P 1'
#
loop_
_entity.id
_entity.type
_entity.pdbx_description
1 polymer ?
#
loop_
_entity_poly.entity_id
_entity_poly.type
_entity_poly.pdbx_seq_one_letter_code
_entity_poly.pdbx_strand_id
1 'polypeptide(L)'
;RFRGGSPQFLFRPGGAPLITELIQRARAAARPRRLLMFAENEPQRSELLLPASQGGFDLDGMWNDDFHHAARVALTGVRDGYYRDYGGSAQELVSCARHGFLYQGQYYHWQRKPRGSPMGALPAQSCVIFLQNHDQVGNTFTGRRLHRLTSPGRLRALTALLLLAPQTPLLFMGQEFAASANFTFFADHDGTLGASVYAGRRAFLGQFRCYATPAAQTAIPDPSAEHSFTASKLDWSELGRHRCAYRLHADLLRLRREDPVIARQARDALDGAVLATQCLLLRWFDREHGDRLLLVNLGVESRPDRLAEPLLAPPADRAWELAWSSEHPLYDGRGALSPLAEDGRWRFEAECAVLLRATTIGPELDHHAARS
;
A
#
# COMPACT_ATOMS: atom_id res chain seq x y z
N ARG A 1 16.69 -11.51 6.92
CA ARG A 1 16.00 -11.11 5.68
C ARG A 1 17.02 -10.33 4.86
N PHE A 2 17.35 -10.78 3.66
CA PHE A 2 18.22 -10.01 2.76
C PHE A 2 17.33 -9.38 1.68
N ARG A 3 17.65 -8.14 1.32
CA ARG A 3 17.02 -7.40 0.22
C ARG A 3 18.10 -7.11 -0.80
N GLY A 4 17.90 -7.55 -2.04
CA GLY A 4 18.73 -7.12 -3.16
C GLY A 4 18.21 -5.78 -3.69
N GLY A 5 19.05 -4.75 -3.72
CA GLY A 5 18.75 -3.53 -4.46
C GLY A 5 18.83 -3.80 -5.96
N SER A 6 17.78 -3.45 -6.69
CA SER A 6 17.72 -3.51 -8.16
C SER A 6 18.34 -4.79 -8.82
N PRO A 7 17.77 -5.99 -8.57
CA PRO A 7 18.25 -7.24 -9.14
C PRO A 7 18.13 -7.29 -10.67
N GLN A 8 17.44 -6.34 -11.30
CA GLN A 8 17.42 -6.21 -12.76
C GLN A 8 18.80 -5.97 -13.39
N PHE A 9 19.79 -5.54 -12.61
CA PHE A 9 21.17 -5.37 -13.08
C PHE A 9 22.05 -6.61 -12.88
N LEU A 10 21.52 -7.69 -12.30
CA LEU A 10 22.27 -8.92 -11.97
C LEU A 10 22.03 -10.06 -12.99
N PHE A 11 21.39 -9.79 -14.12
CA PHE A 11 21.16 -10.78 -15.17
C PHE A 11 22.38 -10.93 -16.08
N ARG A 12 22.95 -12.14 -16.16
CA ARG A 12 23.98 -12.51 -17.14
C ARG A 12 23.41 -13.53 -18.13
N PRO A 13 23.58 -13.37 -19.45
CA PRO A 13 23.21 -14.40 -20.42
C PRO A 13 24.12 -15.65 -20.29
N GLY A 14 23.55 -16.85 -20.35
CA GLY A 14 24.28 -18.10 -20.63
C GLY A 14 24.85 -18.90 -19.44
N GLY A 15 24.47 -18.59 -18.19
CA GLY A 15 24.81 -19.39 -17.00
C GLY A 15 23.64 -19.50 -16.03
N ALA A 16 23.74 -20.36 -15.02
CA ALA A 16 22.81 -20.32 -13.90
C ALA A 16 22.80 -18.89 -13.35
N PRO A 17 21.65 -18.20 -13.27
CA PRO A 17 21.61 -16.80 -12.90
C PRO A 17 22.30 -16.61 -11.55
N LEU A 18 23.24 -15.67 -11.46
CA LEU A 18 23.99 -15.32 -10.23
C LEU A 18 23.06 -15.21 -9.00
N ILE A 19 21.84 -14.70 -9.23
CA ILE A 19 20.77 -14.58 -8.23
C ILE A 19 20.39 -15.96 -7.64
N THR A 20 20.17 -16.98 -8.47
CA THR A 20 19.81 -18.32 -8.02
C THR A 20 20.91 -18.92 -7.17
N GLU A 21 22.17 -18.82 -7.61
CA GLU A 21 23.32 -19.31 -6.85
C GLU A 21 23.47 -18.58 -5.51
N LEU A 22 23.34 -17.26 -5.51
CA LEU A 22 23.38 -16.44 -4.30
C LEU A 22 22.29 -16.87 -3.30
N ILE A 23 21.04 -17.03 -3.76
CA ILE A 23 19.91 -17.44 -2.92
C ILE A 23 20.15 -18.82 -2.32
N GLN A 24 20.60 -19.78 -3.13
CA GLN A 24 20.88 -21.15 -2.69
C GLN A 24 22.01 -21.17 -1.64
N ARG A 25 23.13 -20.50 -1.90
CA ARG A 25 24.26 -20.41 -0.97
C ARG A 25 23.86 -19.71 0.34
N ALA A 26 23.13 -18.59 0.25
CA ALA A 26 22.69 -17.85 1.42
C ALA A 26 21.69 -18.66 2.28
N ARG A 27 20.76 -19.40 1.66
CA ARG A 27 19.84 -20.29 2.37
C ARG A 27 20.56 -21.47 3.02
N ALA A 28 21.57 -22.05 2.35
CA ALA A 28 22.40 -23.10 2.94
C ALA A 28 23.16 -22.59 4.17
N ALA A 29 23.77 -21.41 4.08
CA ALA A 29 24.51 -20.78 5.18
C ALA A 29 23.62 -20.34 6.36
N ALA A 30 22.34 -20.06 6.13
CA ALA A 30 21.41 -19.62 7.17
C ALA A 30 20.82 -20.75 8.03
N ARG A 31 21.04 -22.02 7.66
CA ARG A 31 20.48 -23.16 8.40
C ARG A 31 20.94 -23.17 9.87
N PRO A 32 20.06 -23.54 10.82
CA PRO A 32 18.71 -24.09 10.64
C PRO A 32 17.60 -23.02 10.45
N ARG A 33 17.94 -21.72 10.40
CA ARG A 33 16.94 -20.65 10.25
C ARG A 33 16.46 -20.56 8.81
N ARG A 34 15.16 -20.27 8.63
CA ARG A 34 14.61 -19.94 7.31
C ARG A 34 15.05 -18.54 6.89
N LEU A 35 15.73 -18.43 5.76
CA LEU A 35 16.06 -17.15 5.14
C LEU A 35 15.07 -16.80 4.04
N LEU A 36 14.37 -15.68 4.22
CA LEU A 36 13.48 -15.09 3.21
C LEU A 36 14.23 -14.09 2.33
N MET A 37 13.99 -14.18 1.02
CA MET A 37 14.59 -13.34 -0.02
C MET A 37 13.53 -12.54 -0.75
N PHE A 38 13.71 -11.22 -0.78
CA PHE A 38 12.80 -10.31 -1.47
C PHE A 38 13.54 -9.53 -2.55
N ALA A 39 12.87 -9.32 -3.68
CA ALA A 39 13.37 -8.51 -4.78
C ALA A 39 12.61 -7.19 -4.91
N GLU A 40 13.35 -6.13 -5.21
CA GLU A 40 12.80 -4.88 -5.72
C GLU A 40 12.97 -4.87 -7.23
N ASN A 41 11.93 -5.19 -8.00
CA ASN A 41 12.07 -5.38 -9.44
C ASN A 41 11.09 -4.50 -10.20
N GLU A 42 11.60 -3.41 -10.75
CA GLU A 42 10.79 -2.43 -11.47
C GLU A 42 9.99 -3.07 -12.65
N PRO A 43 10.56 -3.99 -13.46
CA PRO A 43 9.80 -4.64 -14.55
C PRO A 43 8.63 -5.52 -14.11
N GLN A 44 8.48 -5.82 -12.81
CA GLN A 44 7.40 -6.64 -12.24
C GLN A 44 7.24 -8.02 -12.87
N ARG A 45 8.36 -8.74 -12.95
CA ARG A 45 8.41 -10.12 -13.43
C ARG A 45 8.07 -11.12 -12.32
N SER A 46 6.83 -11.59 -12.29
CA SER A 46 6.33 -12.58 -11.34
C SER A 46 7.01 -13.94 -11.50
N GLU A 47 7.58 -14.24 -12.68
CA GLU A 47 8.32 -15.49 -12.90
C GLU A 47 9.52 -15.62 -11.96
N LEU A 48 10.06 -14.49 -11.45
CA LEU A 48 11.16 -14.51 -10.49
C LEU A 48 10.77 -15.17 -9.15
N LEU A 49 9.47 -15.21 -8.83
CA LEU A 49 8.90 -15.85 -7.64
C LEU A 49 8.69 -17.35 -7.83
N LEU A 50 8.75 -17.86 -9.06
CA LEU A 50 8.59 -19.29 -9.31
C LEU A 50 9.79 -20.08 -8.77
N PRO A 51 9.62 -21.38 -8.50
CA PRO A 51 10.73 -22.24 -8.14
C PRO A 51 11.81 -22.28 -9.22
N ALA A 52 13.07 -22.49 -8.85
CA ALA A 52 14.15 -22.64 -9.83
C ALA A 52 13.91 -23.80 -10.81
N SER A 53 13.24 -24.87 -10.36
CA SER A 53 12.82 -25.99 -11.21
C SER A 53 11.80 -25.62 -12.29
N GLN A 54 11.13 -24.46 -12.16
CA GLN A 54 10.16 -23.92 -13.12
C GLN A 54 10.70 -22.68 -13.85
N GLY A 55 12.01 -22.44 -13.80
CA GLY A 55 12.67 -21.30 -14.45
C GLY A 55 12.63 -19.99 -13.68
N GLY A 56 12.17 -19.99 -12.42
CA GLY A 56 12.24 -18.84 -11.52
C GLY A 56 13.51 -18.81 -10.65
N PHE A 57 13.50 -18.01 -9.57
CA PHE A 57 14.64 -17.84 -8.66
C PHE A 57 14.36 -18.26 -7.21
N ASP A 58 13.23 -18.92 -6.95
CA ASP A 58 12.79 -19.27 -5.60
C ASP A 58 12.71 -18.05 -4.64
N LEU A 59 12.39 -16.87 -5.14
CA LEU A 59 12.20 -15.67 -4.30
C LEU A 59 10.93 -15.82 -3.43
N ASP A 60 10.98 -15.30 -2.20
CA ASP A 60 9.82 -15.33 -1.29
C ASP A 60 8.86 -14.15 -1.53
N GLY A 61 9.33 -13.06 -2.14
CA GLY A 61 8.47 -11.93 -2.49
C GLY A 61 9.12 -10.82 -3.32
N MET A 62 8.27 -9.91 -3.80
CA MET A 62 8.64 -8.79 -4.65
C MET A 62 7.91 -7.51 -4.22
N TRP A 63 8.61 -6.39 -4.32
CA TRP A 63 8.02 -5.07 -4.09
C TRP A 63 7.06 -4.70 -5.21
N ASN A 64 5.88 -4.22 -4.84
CA ASN A 64 4.83 -3.78 -5.74
C ASN A 64 4.69 -2.26 -5.68
N ASP A 65 5.45 -1.57 -6.53
CA ASP A 65 5.34 -0.12 -6.67
C ASP A 65 3.99 0.34 -7.24
N ASP A 66 3.22 -0.52 -7.92
CA ASP A 66 1.96 -0.11 -8.55
C ASP A 66 0.91 0.28 -7.50
N PHE A 67 0.82 -0.50 -6.42
CA PHE A 67 -0.04 -0.15 -5.28
C PHE A 67 0.35 1.21 -4.72
N HIS A 68 1.66 1.42 -4.51
CA HIS A 68 2.18 2.69 -4.01
C HIS A 68 1.83 3.85 -4.95
N HIS A 69 2.08 3.71 -6.26
CA HIS A 69 1.83 4.77 -7.22
C HIS A 69 0.35 5.11 -7.34
N ALA A 70 -0.54 4.11 -7.43
CA ALA A 70 -1.98 4.31 -7.42
C ALA A 70 -2.43 5.01 -6.13
N ALA A 71 -1.96 4.54 -4.96
CA ALA A 71 -2.26 5.18 -3.67
C ALA A 71 -1.75 6.63 -3.59
N ARG A 72 -0.54 6.91 -4.08
CA ARG A 72 0.07 8.25 -4.07
C ARG A 72 -0.73 9.22 -4.93
N VAL A 73 -1.19 8.80 -6.10
CA VAL A 73 -2.06 9.60 -6.97
C VAL A 73 -3.43 9.80 -6.32
N ALA A 74 -4.04 8.75 -5.76
CA ALA A 74 -5.32 8.84 -5.07
C ALA A 74 -5.30 9.85 -3.90
N LEU A 75 -4.19 9.89 -3.16
CA LEU A 75 -4.04 10.77 -2.01
C LEU A 75 -3.79 12.24 -2.38
N THR A 76 -3.17 12.51 -3.52
CA THR A 76 -2.61 13.85 -3.78
C THR A 76 -2.99 14.48 -5.11
N GLY A 77 -3.56 13.69 -6.03
CA GLY A 77 -3.89 14.12 -7.38
C GLY A 77 -2.67 14.39 -8.29
N VAL A 78 -1.44 14.23 -7.79
CA VAL A 78 -0.22 14.55 -8.54
C VAL A 78 0.17 13.37 -9.44
N ARG A 79 0.21 13.61 -10.75
CA ARG A 79 0.55 12.64 -11.81
C ARG A 79 1.77 13.07 -12.61
N ASP A 80 2.90 13.28 -11.94
CA ASP A 80 4.17 13.70 -12.56
C ASP A 80 5.17 12.54 -12.64
N GLY A 81 6.11 12.59 -13.58
CA GLY A 81 7.08 11.51 -13.78
C GLY A 81 6.40 10.15 -14.01
N TYR A 82 6.88 9.11 -13.33
CA TYR A 82 6.32 7.76 -13.39
C TYR A 82 4.90 7.64 -12.80
N TYR A 83 4.39 8.64 -12.04
CA TYR A 83 3.00 8.64 -11.55
C TYR A 83 1.98 8.91 -12.66
N ARG A 84 2.40 9.40 -13.83
CA ARG A 84 1.51 9.70 -14.97
C ARG A 84 0.71 8.49 -15.46
N ASP A 85 1.27 7.32 -15.28
CA ASP A 85 0.73 6.05 -15.72
C ASP A 85 -0.42 5.55 -14.81
N TYR A 86 -0.64 6.19 -13.66
CA TYR A 86 -1.64 5.78 -12.68
C TYR A 86 -2.75 6.84 -12.56
N GLY A 87 -3.98 6.37 -12.42
CA GLY A 87 -5.17 7.21 -12.23
C GLY A 87 -5.45 7.58 -10.77
N GLY A 88 -4.99 6.75 -9.83
CA GLY A 88 -5.38 6.84 -8.42
C GLY A 88 -6.85 6.52 -8.19
N SER A 89 -7.40 5.66 -9.03
CA SER A 89 -8.82 5.27 -9.04
C SER A 89 -9.13 4.18 -8.03
N ALA A 90 -10.39 4.11 -7.61
CA ALA A 90 -10.92 3.00 -6.82
C ALA A 90 -10.69 1.65 -7.52
N GLN A 91 -10.81 1.61 -8.84
CA GLN A 91 -10.59 0.40 -9.64
C GLN A 91 -9.14 -0.10 -9.55
N GLU A 92 -8.14 0.78 -9.65
CA GLU A 92 -6.74 0.38 -9.51
C GLU A 92 -6.45 -0.19 -8.12
N LEU A 93 -7.02 0.39 -7.06
CA LEU A 93 -6.83 -0.12 -5.71
C LEU A 93 -7.48 -1.51 -5.50
N VAL A 94 -8.69 -1.72 -6.04
CA VAL A 94 -9.34 -3.05 -6.07
C VAL A 94 -8.50 -4.05 -6.87
N SER A 95 -8.04 -3.66 -8.06
CA SER A 95 -7.20 -4.50 -8.92
C SER A 95 -5.87 -4.86 -8.26
N CYS A 96 -5.22 -3.94 -7.54
CA CYS A 96 -4.04 -4.26 -6.75
C CYS A 96 -4.34 -5.33 -5.69
N ALA A 97 -5.44 -5.16 -4.95
CA ALA A 97 -5.84 -6.08 -3.89
C ALA A 97 -6.09 -7.50 -4.43
N ARG A 98 -6.74 -7.62 -5.60
CA ARG A 98 -7.12 -8.91 -6.21
C ARG A 98 -6.02 -9.56 -7.04
N HIS A 99 -5.22 -8.77 -7.75
CA HIS A 99 -4.30 -9.27 -8.77
C HIS A 99 -2.82 -9.03 -8.46
N GLY A 100 -2.50 -8.26 -7.42
CA GLY A 100 -1.12 -7.89 -7.10
C GLY A 100 -0.65 -6.73 -7.97
N PHE A 101 0.11 -7.00 -9.02
CA PHE A 101 0.59 -5.97 -9.95
C PHE A 101 -0.56 -5.44 -10.82
N LEU A 102 -0.56 -4.14 -11.11
CA LEU A 102 -1.49 -3.54 -12.08
C LEU A 102 -1.01 -3.81 -13.50
N TYR A 103 0.29 -3.59 -13.73
CA TYR A 103 0.92 -3.89 -15.00
C TYR A 103 1.26 -5.38 -15.07
N GLN A 104 0.70 -6.05 -16.07
CA GLN A 104 0.81 -7.49 -16.32
C GLN A 104 1.07 -7.78 -17.81
N GLY A 105 1.62 -6.81 -18.54
CA GLY A 105 1.87 -6.85 -19.98
C GLY A 105 1.29 -5.65 -20.74
N GLN A 106 0.52 -4.78 -20.08
CA GLN A 106 0.02 -3.55 -20.69
C GLN A 106 1.17 -2.57 -21.00
N TYR A 107 0.91 -1.64 -21.93
CA TYR A 107 1.87 -0.60 -22.28
C TYR A 107 2.08 0.36 -21.11
N TYR A 108 3.34 0.56 -20.72
CA TYR A 108 3.74 1.49 -19.67
C TYR A 108 4.37 2.72 -20.31
N HIS A 109 3.69 3.86 -20.22
CA HIS A 109 4.08 5.07 -20.95
C HIS A 109 5.42 5.61 -20.47
N TRP A 110 5.72 5.57 -19.17
CA TRP A 110 7.00 6.03 -18.60
C TRP A 110 8.21 5.39 -19.30
N GLN A 111 8.19 4.06 -19.51
CA GLN A 111 9.28 3.33 -20.17
C GLN A 111 9.04 3.04 -21.65
N ARG A 112 7.87 3.41 -22.18
CA ARG A 112 7.50 3.27 -23.59
C ARG A 112 7.53 1.82 -24.10
N LYS A 113 7.20 0.86 -23.25
CA LYS A 113 7.17 -0.58 -23.56
C LYS A 113 6.14 -1.32 -22.68
N PRO A 114 5.74 -2.55 -23.03
CA PRO A 114 5.02 -3.43 -22.13
C PRO A 114 5.76 -3.64 -20.80
N ARG A 115 5.02 -3.67 -19.68
CA ARG A 115 5.58 -3.87 -18.34
C ARG A 115 4.77 -4.92 -17.57
N GLY A 116 5.47 -5.68 -16.73
CA GLY A 116 4.87 -6.59 -15.77
C GLY A 116 4.43 -7.92 -16.35
N SER A 117 3.96 -8.78 -15.45
CA SER A 117 3.48 -10.13 -15.72
C SER A 117 2.44 -10.51 -14.67
N PRO A 118 1.50 -11.41 -14.99
CA PRO A 118 0.44 -11.79 -14.06
C PRO A 118 1.01 -12.52 -12.85
N MET A 119 0.51 -12.20 -11.65
CA MET A 119 0.83 -12.96 -10.44
C MET A 119 0.12 -14.32 -10.40
N GLY A 120 -1.00 -14.47 -11.11
CA GLY A 120 -1.77 -15.72 -11.17
C GLY A 120 -2.12 -16.27 -9.78
N ALA A 121 -1.72 -17.53 -9.53
CA ALA A 121 -1.96 -18.25 -8.27
C ALA A 121 -0.85 -18.03 -7.21
N LEU A 122 0.14 -17.17 -7.45
CA LEU A 122 1.20 -16.91 -6.48
C LEU A 122 0.61 -16.39 -5.15
N PRO A 123 1.12 -16.80 -3.97
CA PRO A 123 0.57 -16.39 -2.68
C PRO A 123 0.48 -14.87 -2.52
N ALA A 124 -0.50 -14.36 -1.77
CA ALA A 124 -0.63 -12.91 -1.55
C ALA A 124 0.61 -12.32 -0.86
N GLN A 125 1.21 -13.09 0.06
CA GLN A 125 2.36 -12.65 0.86
C GLN A 125 3.63 -12.44 0.02
N SER A 126 3.71 -12.97 -1.19
CA SER A 126 4.83 -12.72 -2.10
C SER A 126 4.77 -11.32 -2.73
N CYS A 127 3.66 -10.60 -2.59
CA CYS A 127 3.53 -9.21 -3.01
C CYS A 127 3.72 -8.29 -1.80
N VAL A 128 4.73 -7.42 -1.85
CA VAL A 128 5.01 -6.42 -0.81
C VAL A 128 4.44 -5.07 -1.23
N ILE A 129 3.48 -4.54 -0.47
CA ILE A 129 2.85 -3.24 -0.71
C ILE A 129 3.25 -2.23 0.36
N PHE A 130 3.24 -0.95 0.01
CA PHE A 130 3.61 0.14 0.91
C PHE A 130 2.98 1.47 0.47
N LEU A 131 2.81 2.38 1.43
CA LEU A 131 2.49 3.78 1.15
C LEU A 131 3.74 4.66 1.16
N GLN A 132 4.79 4.24 1.86
CA GLN A 132 6.08 4.92 1.91
C GLN A 132 7.20 3.90 2.00
N ASN A 133 8.32 4.22 1.38
CA ASN A 133 9.62 3.59 1.59
C ASN A 133 10.70 4.67 1.40
N HIS A 134 11.97 4.31 1.53
CA HIS A 134 13.08 5.25 1.38
C HIS A 134 13.14 5.94 0.00
N ASP A 135 12.79 5.27 -1.11
CA ASP A 135 12.75 5.87 -2.44
C ASP A 135 11.54 6.79 -2.59
N GLN A 136 10.37 6.32 -2.18
CA GLN A 136 9.12 7.04 -2.41
C GLN A 136 8.98 8.31 -1.55
N VAL A 137 9.78 8.41 -0.48
CA VAL A 137 9.98 9.67 0.26
C VAL A 137 11.25 10.37 -0.21
N GLY A 138 12.38 9.68 -0.25
CA GLY A 138 13.71 10.22 -0.49
C GLY A 138 13.97 10.68 -1.92
N ASN A 139 13.28 10.14 -2.93
CA ASN A 139 13.36 10.55 -4.34
C ASN A 139 12.34 11.64 -4.70
N THR A 140 11.88 12.40 -3.71
CA THR A 140 11.03 13.58 -3.90
C THR A 140 11.81 14.86 -3.62
N PHE A 141 11.21 16.01 -3.96
CA PHE A 141 11.85 17.32 -3.88
C PHE A 141 12.41 17.68 -2.49
N THR A 142 11.57 17.64 -1.46
CA THR A 142 11.95 18.02 -0.08
C THR A 142 11.92 16.85 0.90
N GLY A 143 11.74 15.61 0.42
CA GLY A 143 11.67 14.45 1.30
C GLY A 143 10.47 14.45 2.24
N ARG A 144 9.41 15.19 1.90
CA ARG A 144 8.20 15.28 2.73
C ARG A 144 7.47 13.95 2.74
N ARG A 145 7.11 13.49 3.95
CA ARG A 145 6.30 12.29 4.15
C ARG A 145 4.86 12.49 3.70
N LEU A 146 4.21 11.38 3.36
CA LEU A 146 2.90 11.35 2.71
C LEU A 146 1.80 12.08 3.49
N HIS A 147 1.80 11.98 4.82
CA HIS A 147 0.84 12.67 5.69
C HIS A 147 0.89 14.20 5.58
N ARG A 148 2.01 14.77 5.11
CA ARG A 148 2.15 16.21 4.84
C ARG A 148 1.63 16.62 3.46
N LEU A 149 1.19 15.67 2.65
CA LEU A 149 0.85 15.86 1.23
C LEU A 149 -0.62 15.54 0.91
N THR A 150 -1.39 15.10 1.91
CA THR A 150 -2.78 14.66 1.76
C THR A 150 -3.59 15.01 3.00
N SER A 151 -4.91 14.79 2.98
CA SER A 151 -5.76 14.99 4.13
C SER A 151 -5.60 13.86 5.17
N PRO A 152 -5.81 14.15 6.47
CA PRO A 152 -5.73 13.12 7.51
C PRO A 152 -6.67 11.93 7.27
N GLY A 153 -7.93 12.18 6.86
CA GLY A 153 -8.92 11.12 6.63
C GLY A 153 -8.50 10.14 5.53
N ARG A 154 -8.09 10.65 4.36
CA ARG A 154 -7.61 9.80 3.26
C ARG A 154 -6.39 8.98 3.65
N LEU A 155 -5.47 9.57 4.42
CA LEU A 155 -4.30 8.86 4.92
C LEU A 155 -4.71 7.70 5.83
N ARG A 156 -5.62 7.91 6.78
CA ARG A 156 -6.11 6.83 7.65
C ARG A 156 -6.81 5.74 6.85
N ALA A 157 -7.64 6.14 5.89
CA ALA A 157 -8.38 5.23 5.03
C ALA A 157 -7.44 4.31 4.20
N LEU A 158 -6.42 4.88 3.54
CA LEU A 158 -5.44 4.06 2.82
C LEU A 158 -4.46 3.31 3.73
N THR A 159 -4.23 3.78 4.96
CA THR A 159 -3.47 3.01 5.95
C THR A 159 -4.24 1.73 6.33
N ALA A 160 -5.57 1.81 6.45
CA ALA A 160 -6.42 0.63 6.65
C ALA A 160 -6.32 -0.34 5.48
N LEU A 161 -6.42 0.17 4.24
CA LEU A 161 -6.25 -0.67 3.05
C LEU A 161 -4.87 -1.34 3.03
N LEU A 162 -3.79 -0.60 3.26
CA LEU A 162 -2.43 -1.12 3.33
C LEU A 162 -2.31 -2.26 4.35
N LEU A 163 -2.81 -2.06 5.56
CA LEU A 163 -2.58 -2.99 6.67
C LEU A 163 -3.56 -4.17 6.71
N LEU A 164 -4.73 -4.07 6.08
CA LEU A 164 -5.72 -5.15 6.06
C LEU A 164 -5.76 -5.94 4.74
N ALA A 165 -5.21 -5.40 3.64
CA ALA A 165 -5.12 -6.13 2.38
C ALA A 165 -4.27 -7.42 2.50
N PRO A 166 -4.52 -8.47 1.72
CA PRO A 166 -3.86 -9.77 1.90
C PRO A 166 -2.35 -9.77 1.60
N GLN A 167 -1.85 -8.77 0.86
CA GLN A 167 -0.44 -8.58 0.55
C GLN A 167 0.41 -8.33 1.81
N THR A 168 1.73 -8.48 1.72
CA THR A 168 2.66 -8.18 2.82
C THR A 168 2.87 -6.66 2.93
N PRO A 169 2.44 -6.00 4.02
CA PRO A 169 2.66 -4.56 4.17
C PRO A 169 4.11 -4.25 4.58
N LEU A 170 4.64 -3.15 4.05
CA LEU A 170 5.88 -2.52 4.49
C LEU A 170 5.56 -1.10 5.00
N LEU A 171 6.14 -0.76 6.15
CA LEU A 171 6.11 0.59 6.72
C LEU A 171 7.51 1.20 6.65
N PHE A 172 7.58 2.48 6.31
CA PHE A 172 8.82 3.24 6.41
C PHE A 172 8.99 3.79 7.83
N MET A 173 10.21 3.78 8.38
CA MET A 173 10.47 4.22 9.75
C MET A 173 9.86 5.60 10.05
N GLY A 174 9.05 5.69 11.10
CA GLY A 174 8.35 6.91 11.50
C GLY A 174 7.00 7.14 10.80
N GLN A 175 6.58 6.29 9.86
CA GLN A 175 5.26 6.37 9.26
C GLN A 175 4.15 6.17 10.30
N GLU A 176 4.36 5.24 11.23
CA GLU A 176 3.38 4.79 12.20
C GLU A 176 2.98 5.87 13.21
N PHE A 177 3.84 6.86 13.46
CA PHE A 177 3.54 8.01 14.32
C PHE A 177 3.57 9.34 13.55
N ALA A 178 3.41 9.30 12.22
CA ALA A 178 3.42 10.48 11.37
C ALA A 178 4.61 11.43 11.66
N ALA A 179 5.82 10.87 11.65
CA ALA A 179 7.04 11.59 11.98
C ALA A 179 7.15 12.92 11.21
N SER A 180 7.44 14.01 11.89
CA SER A 180 7.53 15.33 11.26
C SER A 180 8.79 15.50 10.43
N ALA A 181 9.85 14.77 10.77
CA ALA A 181 11.13 14.75 10.06
C ALA A 181 10.95 14.33 8.59
N ASN A 182 11.60 15.05 7.70
CA ASN A 182 11.68 14.66 6.29
C ASN A 182 12.56 13.40 6.13
N PHE A 183 12.67 12.89 4.92
CA PHE A 183 13.72 11.93 4.57
C PHE A 183 14.26 12.33 3.21
N THR A 184 15.43 12.94 3.19
CA THR A 184 16.06 13.44 1.95
C THR A 184 17.17 12.51 1.50
N PHE A 185 17.64 12.68 0.26
CA PHE A 185 18.87 12.05 -0.19
C PHE A 185 20.06 12.85 0.36
N PHE A 186 20.90 12.20 1.16
CA PHE A 186 22.13 12.77 1.72
C PHE A 186 23.32 11.84 1.44
N ALA A 187 24.49 12.42 1.22
CA ALA A 187 25.72 11.70 0.91
C ALA A 187 26.93 12.52 1.39
N ASP A 188 27.94 11.85 1.94
CA ASP A 188 29.14 12.49 2.49
C ASP A 188 30.32 12.28 1.54
N HIS A 189 30.30 13.01 0.42
CA HIS A 189 31.36 12.98 -0.59
C HIS A 189 32.00 14.35 -0.77
N ASP A 190 33.32 14.38 -0.77
CA ASP A 190 34.12 15.59 -0.91
C ASP A 190 34.39 15.97 -2.38
N GLY A 191 34.78 17.23 -2.57
CA GLY A 191 35.37 17.73 -3.81
C GLY A 191 34.50 17.54 -5.06
N THR A 192 35.12 17.08 -6.14
CA THR A 192 34.47 16.93 -7.46
C THR A 192 33.38 15.87 -7.47
N LEU A 193 33.48 14.85 -6.61
CA LEU A 193 32.47 13.81 -6.49
C LEU A 193 31.20 14.36 -5.83
N GLY A 194 31.31 15.15 -4.75
CA GLY A 194 30.17 15.82 -4.13
C GLY A 194 29.41 16.71 -5.13
N ALA A 195 30.14 17.55 -5.88
CA ALA A 195 29.54 18.40 -6.92
C ALA A 195 28.82 17.58 -8.02
N SER A 196 29.42 16.45 -8.43
CA SER A 196 28.86 15.56 -9.44
C SER A 196 27.61 14.83 -8.92
N VAL A 197 27.59 14.43 -7.65
CA VAL A 197 26.41 13.85 -6.98
C VAL A 197 25.28 14.86 -6.90
N TYR A 198 25.56 16.11 -6.53
CA TYR A 198 24.53 17.14 -6.47
C TYR A 198 23.97 17.46 -7.86
N ALA A 199 24.83 17.62 -8.88
CA ALA A 199 24.40 17.81 -10.26
C ALA A 199 23.55 16.62 -10.78
N GLY A 200 23.99 15.39 -10.50
CA GLY A 200 23.26 14.17 -10.85
C GLY A 200 21.89 14.09 -10.17
N ARG A 201 21.81 14.47 -8.89
CA ARG A 201 20.54 14.53 -8.14
C ARG A 201 19.56 15.54 -8.74
N ARG A 202 20.06 16.73 -9.08
CA ARG A 202 19.28 17.78 -9.75
C ARG A 202 18.76 17.34 -11.11
N ALA A 203 19.62 16.71 -11.92
CA ALA A 203 19.25 16.15 -13.21
C ALA A 203 18.21 15.03 -13.09
N PHE A 204 18.37 14.12 -12.13
CA PHE A 204 17.41 13.06 -11.84
C PHE A 204 16.03 13.63 -11.47
N LEU A 205 15.97 14.56 -10.52
CA LEU A 205 14.71 15.20 -10.14
C LEU A 205 14.13 16.08 -11.26
N GLY A 206 14.97 16.60 -12.15
CA GLY A 206 14.53 17.36 -13.33
C GLY A 206 13.69 16.56 -14.33
N GLN A 207 13.64 15.23 -14.22
CA GLN A 207 12.74 14.40 -15.02
C GLN A 207 11.26 14.57 -14.62
N PHE A 208 10.99 15.11 -13.44
CA PHE A 208 9.65 15.47 -12.97
C PHE A 208 9.38 16.93 -13.33
N ARG A 209 8.28 17.18 -14.06
CA ARG A 209 7.95 18.51 -14.60
C ARG A 209 7.89 19.59 -13.52
N CYS A 210 7.30 19.29 -12.35
CA CYS A 210 7.19 20.25 -11.26
C CYS A 210 8.55 20.59 -10.62
N TYR A 211 9.53 19.69 -10.69
CA TYR A 211 10.86 19.88 -10.12
C TYR A 211 11.86 20.46 -11.14
N ALA A 212 11.50 20.52 -12.42
CA ALA A 212 12.36 21.06 -13.48
C ALA A 212 12.43 22.60 -13.51
N THR A 213 11.54 23.29 -12.79
CA THR A 213 11.54 24.77 -12.79
C THR A 213 12.81 25.33 -12.15
N PRO A 214 13.32 26.50 -12.59
CA PRO A 214 14.52 27.11 -12.00
C PRO A 214 14.42 27.31 -10.48
N ALA A 215 13.24 27.72 -10.00
CA ALA A 215 12.98 27.91 -8.58
C ALA A 215 13.05 26.59 -7.80
N ALA A 216 12.42 25.53 -8.31
CA ALA A 216 12.51 24.20 -7.68
C ALA A 216 13.95 23.68 -7.70
N GLN A 217 14.63 23.77 -8.85
CA GLN A 217 16.01 23.30 -9.01
C GLN A 217 17.00 23.96 -8.05
N THR A 218 16.79 25.24 -7.72
CA THR A 218 17.61 25.99 -6.76
C THR A 218 17.34 25.57 -5.32
N ALA A 219 16.12 25.11 -5.04
CA ALA A 219 15.67 24.72 -3.70
C ALA A 219 15.82 23.21 -3.42
N ILE A 220 16.39 22.43 -4.34
CA ILE A 220 16.76 21.03 -4.08
C ILE A 220 17.87 21.03 -3.02
N PRO A 221 17.69 20.33 -1.89
CA PRO A 221 18.73 20.26 -0.86
C PRO A 221 20.03 19.66 -1.42
N ASP A 222 21.17 20.26 -1.06
CA ASP A 222 22.47 19.70 -1.35
C ASP A 222 22.66 18.41 -0.54
N PRO A 223 22.88 17.25 -1.18
CA PRO A 223 23.10 15.98 -0.47
C PRO A 223 24.29 16.01 0.49
N SER A 224 25.30 16.85 0.21
CA SER A 224 26.52 16.99 1.03
C SER A 224 26.34 17.93 2.23
N ALA A 225 25.23 18.68 2.30
CA ALA A 225 24.97 19.53 3.45
C ALA A 225 24.58 18.68 4.68
N GLU A 226 25.21 18.94 5.83
CA GLU A 226 24.90 18.26 7.11
C GLU A 226 23.40 18.34 7.46
N HIS A 227 22.74 19.44 7.07
CA HIS A 227 21.30 19.62 7.25
C HIS A 227 20.46 18.53 6.57
N SER A 228 20.86 18.03 5.40
CA SER A 228 20.14 16.98 4.66
C SER A 228 20.09 15.66 5.46
N PHE A 229 21.18 15.32 6.16
CA PHE A 229 21.22 14.19 7.09
C PHE A 229 20.46 14.47 8.38
N THR A 230 20.73 15.59 9.05
CA THR A 230 20.15 15.89 10.37
C THR A 230 18.64 16.11 10.31
N ALA A 231 18.11 16.72 9.25
CA ALA A 231 16.67 16.85 9.01
C ALA A 231 15.96 15.52 8.72
N SER A 232 16.72 14.46 8.44
CA SER A 232 16.22 13.10 8.21
C SER A 232 16.19 12.23 9.47
N LYS A 233 16.68 12.74 10.62
CA LYS A 233 16.66 12.03 11.90
C LYS A 233 15.26 12.09 12.53
N LEU A 234 14.77 10.94 12.99
CA LEU A 234 13.50 10.84 13.71
C LEU A 234 13.60 11.48 15.10
N ASP A 235 12.59 12.27 15.46
CA ASP A 235 12.36 12.68 16.84
C ASP A 235 11.47 11.65 17.54
N TRP A 236 12.07 10.83 18.41
CA TRP A 236 11.36 9.77 19.12
C TRP A 236 10.35 10.28 20.17
N SER A 237 10.42 11.55 20.58
CA SER A 237 9.40 12.14 21.45
C SER A 237 8.03 12.20 20.76
N GLU A 238 8.00 12.16 19.42
CA GLU A 238 6.77 12.20 18.61
C GLU A 238 5.89 10.97 18.77
N LEU A 239 6.44 9.82 19.17
CA LEU A 239 5.63 8.65 19.55
C LEU A 239 4.58 9.00 20.61
N GLY A 240 4.98 9.83 21.59
CA GLY A 240 4.11 10.29 22.67
C GLY A 240 3.26 11.50 22.29
N ARG A 241 3.66 12.30 21.29
CA ARG A 241 2.92 13.49 20.82
C ARG A 241 1.88 13.15 19.76
N HIS A 242 2.15 12.16 18.91
CA HIS A 242 1.30 11.73 17.79
C HIS A 242 0.62 10.38 18.08
N ARG A 243 0.11 10.22 19.31
CA ARG A 243 -0.45 8.95 19.81
C ARG A 243 -1.60 8.43 18.95
N CYS A 244 -2.40 9.31 18.35
CA CYS A 244 -3.52 8.93 17.49
C CYS A 244 -3.05 8.13 16.26
N ALA A 245 -2.01 8.60 15.57
CA ALA A 245 -1.41 7.91 14.43
C ALA A 245 -0.79 6.57 14.84
N TYR A 246 -0.05 6.55 15.96
CA TYR A 246 0.55 5.33 16.49
C TYR A 246 -0.52 4.29 16.84
N ARG A 247 -1.57 4.72 17.54
CA ARG A 247 -2.69 3.86 17.94
C ARG A 247 -3.42 3.27 16.74
N LEU A 248 -3.67 4.08 15.70
CA LEU A 248 -4.26 3.61 14.44
C LEU A 248 -3.47 2.44 13.86
N HIS A 249 -2.15 2.58 13.73
CA HIS A 249 -1.29 1.53 13.18
C HIS A 249 -1.25 0.30 14.09
N ALA A 250 -1.15 0.50 15.41
CA ALA A 250 -1.13 -0.60 16.38
C ALA A 250 -2.44 -1.42 16.34
N ASP A 251 -3.60 -0.75 16.31
CA ASP A 251 -4.90 -1.40 16.26
C ASP A 251 -5.14 -2.13 14.92
N LEU A 252 -4.74 -1.53 13.78
CA LEU A 252 -4.81 -2.20 12.48
C LEU A 252 -3.88 -3.42 12.38
N LEU A 253 -2.66 -3.33 12.93
CA LEU A 253 -1.73 -4.47 12.99
C LEU A 253 -2.24 -5.56 13.93
N ARG A 254 -2.92 -5.19 15.02
CA ARG A 254 -3.58 -6.13 15.92
C ARG A 254 -4.74 -6.83 15.20
N LEU A 255 -5.61 -6.08 14.52
CA LEU A 255 -6.67 -6.64 13.67
C LEU A 255 -6.12 -7.59 12.62
N ARG A 256 -5.07 -7.20 11.90
CA ARG A 256 -4.41 -8.05 10.91
C ARG A 256 -3.89 -9.37 11.50
N ARG A 257 -3.43 -9.36 12.76
CA ARG A 257 -2.88 -10.52 13.44
C ARG A 257 -3.95 -11.42 14.05
N GLU A 258 -4.98 -10.83 14.64
CA GLU A 258 -5.90 -11.51 15.55
C GLU A 258 -7.28 -11.78 14.95
N ASP A 259 -7.70 -11.02 13.93
CA ASP A 259 -8.96 -11.34 13.25
C ASP A 259 -8.80 -12.63 12.43
N PRO A 260 -9.63 -13.67 12.67
CA PRO A 260 -9.45 -14.98 12.08
C PRO A 260 -9.62 -15.01 10.56
N VAL A 261 -10.27 -14.00 9.97
CA VAL A 261 -10.48 -13.90 8.52
C VAL A 261 -9.35 -13.10 7.87
N ILE A 262 -9.02 -11.92 8.42
CA ILE A 262 -7.96 -11.07 7.88
C ILE A 262 -6.57 -11.71 8.04
N ALA A 263 -6.31 -12.41 9.15
CA ALA A 263 -5.03 -13.05 9.41
C ALA A 263 -4.67 -14.15 8.40
N ARG A 264 -5.66 -14.74 7.72
CA ARG A 264 -5.45 -15.77 6.68
C ARG A 264 -4.74 -15.22 5.45
N GLN A 265 -4.89 -13.94 5.15
CA GLN A 265 -4.28 -13.29 3.98
C GLN A 265 -4.62 -14.01 2.65
N ALA A 266 -5.81 -14.60 2.61
CA ALA A 266 -6.29 -15.45 1.51
C ALA A 266 -6.83 -14.57 0.36
N ARG A 267 -6.04 -14.40 -0.71
CA ARG A 267 -6.44 -13.62 -1.90
C ARG A 267 -7.48 -14.35 -2.76
N ASP A 268 -7.50 -15.67 -2.70
CA ASP A 268 -8.48 -16.54 -3.36
C ASP A 268 -9.88 -16.48 -2.72
N ALA A 269 -9.95 -16.07 -1.46
CA ALA A 269 -11.20 -15.82 -0.73
C ALA A 269 -11.57 -14.33 -0.68
N LEU A 270 -11.00 -13.49 -1.55
CA LEU A 270 -11.22 -12.05 -1.60
C LEU A 270 -11.87 -11.64 -2.92
N ASP A 271 -12.90 -10.81 -2.85
CA ASP A 271 -13.41 -10.06 -4.00
C ASP A 271 -13.55 -8.57 -3.70
N GLY A 272 -13.75 -7.74 -4.72
CA GLY A 272 -13.86 -6.31 -4.55
C GLY A 272 -14.61 -5.63 -5.68
N ALA A 273 -15.27 -4.52 -5.35
CA ALA A 273 -16.04 -3.72 -6.29
C ALA A 273 -15.82 -2.23 -6.08
N VAL A 274 -16.11 -1.45 -7.13
CA VAL A 274 -16.10 0.01 -7.09
C VAL A 274 -17.53 0.48 -6.88
N LEU A 275 -17.74 1.26 -5.83
CA LEU A 275 -19.05 1.79 -5.42
C LEU A 275 -19.30 3.20 -5.98
N ALA A 276 -18.24 3.98 -6.12
CA ALA A 276 -18.23 5.30 -6.73
C ALA A 276 -16.80 5.65 -7.20
N THR A 277 -16.61 6.81 -7.82
CA THR A 277 -15.31 7.25 -8.39
C THR A 277 -14.11 7.05 -7.45
N GLN A 278 -14.29 7.29 -6.16
CA GLN A 278 -13.24 7.14 -5.13
C GLN A 278 -13.68 6.24 -3.95
N CYS A 279 -14.72 5.44 -4.16
CA CYS A 279 -15.25 4.54 -3.14
C CYS A 279 -15.18 3.10 -3.64
N LEU A 280 -14.60 2.22 -2.83
CA LEU A 280 -14.44 0.80 -3.12
C LEU A 280 -14.83 -0.05 -1.91
N LEU A 281 -15.06 -1.32 -2.17
CA LEU A 281 -15.13 -2.36 -1.16
C LEU A 281 -14.15 -3.50 -1.45
N LEU A 282 -13.72 -4.16 -0.38
CA LEU A 282 -13.11 -5.49 -0.41
C LEU A 282 -13.88 -6.39 0.54
N ARG A 283 -14.23 -7.59 0.09
CA ARG A 283 -14.92 -8.61 0.89
C ARG A 283 -14.09 -9.88 0.98
N TRP A 284 -13.85 -10.33 2.21
CA TRP A 284 -13.30 -11.65 2.50
C TRP A 284 -14.43 -12.61 2.85
N PHE A 285 -14.47 -13.75 2.17
CA PHE A 285 -15.46 -14.79 2.39
C PHE A 285 -14.96 -15.83 3.40
N ASP A 286 -15.73 -16.06 4.46
CA ASP A 286 -15.40 -17.06 5.49
C ASP A 286 -16.67 -17.68 6.09
N ARG A 287 -16.84 -18.99 5.93
CA ARG A 287 -18.03 -19.71 6.39
C ARG A 287 -18.05 -19.92 7.91
N GLU A 288 -16.88 -20.04 8.53
CA GLU A 288 -16.74 -20.39 9.94
C GLU A 288 -16.84 -19.13 10.81
N HIS A 289 -16.06 -18.11 10.47
CA HIS A 289 -15.90 -16.88 11.25
C HIS A 289 -16.74 -15.70 10.71
N GLY A 290 -17.48 -15.93 9.64
CA GLY A 290 -18.27 -14.92 8.94
C GLY A 290 -17.42 -13.98 8.09
N ASP A 291 -18.02 -13.46 7.03
CA ASP A 291 -17.35 -12.54 6.13
C ASP A 291 -16.84 -11.26 6.81
N ARG A 292 -15.85 -10.63 6.17
CA ARG A 292 -15.40 -9.27 6.47
C ARG A 292 -15.59 -8.39 5.25
N LEU A 293 -16.03 -7.16 5.47
CA LEU A 293 -16.24 -6.18 4.42
C LEU A 293 -15.53 -4.88 4.79
N LEU A 294 -14.46 -4.55 4.06
CA LEU A 294 -13.75 -3.29 4.18
C LEU A 294 -14.27 -2.32 3.12
N LEU A 295 -14.80 -1.19 3.56
CA LEU A 295 -15.19 -0.08 2.71
C LEU A 295 -14.14 1.02 2.84
N VAL A 296 -13.75 1.59 1.71
CA VAL A 296 -12.79 2.70 1.65
C VAL A 296 -13.36 3.78 0.73
N ASN A 297 -13.58 4.98 1.27
CA ASN A 297 -13.98 6.15 0.50
C ASN A 297 -12.91 7.24 0.65
N LEU A 298 -12.28 7.63 -0.45
CA LEU A 298 -11.30 8.71 -0.50
C LEU A 298 -11.91 10.02 -1.04
N GLY A 299 -13.17 9.97 -1.46
CA GLY A 299 -13.90 11.09 -2.03
C GLY A 299 -14.80 11.79 -1.03
N VAL A 300 -15.80 12.47 -1.57
CA VAL A 300 -16.90 13.09 -0.81
C VAL A 300 -17.86 12.03 -0.27
N GLU A 301 -18.70 12.43 0.68
CA GLU A 301 -19.79 11.59 1.16
C GLU A 301 -20.69 11.19 0.00
N SER A 302 -21.13 9.94 -0.03
CA SER A 302 -22.08 9.45 -1.03
C SER A 302 -23.20 8.63 -0.39
N ARG A 303 -24.42 8.87 -0.88
CA ARG A 303 -25.65 8.19 -0.48
C ARG A 303 -26.34 7.70 -1.75
N PRO A 304 -25.93 6.53 -2.29
CA PRO A 304 -26.48 6.06 -3.54
C PRO A 304 -27.97 5.72 -3.36
N ASP A 305 -28.82 6.33 -4.18
CA ASP A 305 -30.27 6.03 -4.19
C ASP A 305 -30.55 4.61 -4.70
N ARG A 306 -29.67 4.07 -5.54
CA ARG A 306 -29.75 2.72 -6.11
C ARG A 306 -28.39 2.06 -5.97
N LEU A 307 -28.34 0.95 -5.25
CA LEU A 307 -27.11 0.21 -5.02
C LEU A 307 -27.35 -1.29 -5.15
N ALA A 308 -27.22 -1.80 -6.37
CA ALA A 308 -27.35 -3.21 -6.70
C ALA A 308 -25.97 -3.88 -6.79
N GLU A 309 -25.17 -3.76 -5.72
CA GLU A 309 -23.83 -4.36 -5.63
C GLU A 309 -23.91 -5.63 -4.75
N PRO A 310 -23.82 -6.84 -5.32
CA PRO A 310 -23.96 -8.11 -4.59
C PRO A 310 -22.99 -8.27 -3.43
N LEU A 311 -21.78 -7.71 -3.52
CA LEU A 311 -20.78 -7.84 -2.47
C LEU A 311 -21.18 -7.11 -1.17
N LEU A 312 -22.14 -6.18 -1.21
CA LEU A 312 -22.69 -5.53 -0.02
C LEU A 312 -23.78 -6.34 0.68
N ALA A 313 -24.38 -7.34 0.02
CA ALA A 313 -25.40 -8.15 0.63
C ALA A 313 -24.80 -8.98 1.78
N PRO A 314 -25.33 -8.93 3.01
CA PRO A 314 -24.85 -9.80 4.07
C PRO A 314 -25.08 -11.28 3.70
N PRO A 315 -24.29 -12.23 4.23
CA PRO A 315 -24.59 -13.65 4.09
C PRO A 315 -26.00 -13.99 4.59
N ALA A 316 -26.57 -15.09 4.11
CA ALA A 316 -27.86 -15.58 4.60
C ALA A 316 -27.88 -15.70 6.14
N ASP A 317 -28.99 -15.27 6.75
CA ASP A 317 -29.22 -15.28 8.19
C ASP A 317 -28.20 -14.47 9.02
N ARG A 318 -27.50 -13.52 8.37
CA ARG A 318 -26.52 -12.63 9.00
C ARG A 318 -26.81 -11.17 8.72
N ALA A 319 -26.29 -10.31 9.59
CA ALA A 319 -26.27 -8.86 9.41
C ALA A 319 -24.84 -8.32 9.47
N TRP A 320 -24.62 -7.13 8.91
CA TRP A 320 -23.36 -6.43 9.04
C TRP A 320 -23.30 -5.67 10.37
N GLU A 321 -22.21 -5.86 11.10
CA GLU A 321 -21.89 -5.11 12.31
C GLU A 321 -20.59 -4.32 12.11
N LEU A 322 -20.55 -3.06 12.57
CA LEU A 322 -19.35 -2.24 12.54
C LEU A 322 -18.29 -2.80 13.49
N ALA A 323 -17.19 -3.33 12.93
CA ALA A 323 -16.07 -3.86 13.70
C ALA A 323 -14.98 -2.82 13.97
N TRP A 324 -14.74 -1.91 13.01
CA TRP A 324 -13.71 -0.88 13.12
C TRP A 324 -13.99 0.30 12.18
N SER A 325 -13.56 1.51 12.56
CA SER A 325 -13.63 2.72 11.73
C SER A 325 -12.36 3.56 11.85
N SER A 326 -11.86 4.03 10.71
CA SER A 326 -10.72 4.97 10.64
C SER A 326 -11.04 6.31 11.29
N GLU A 327 -12.33 6.65 11.39
CA GLU A 327 -12.81 7.93 11.91
C GLU A 327 -13.16 7.86 13.40
N HIS A 328 -12.82 6.76 14.10
CA HIS A 328 -12.93 6.72 15.55
C HIS A 328 -12.11 7.86 16.19
N PRO A 329 -12.64 8.60 17.20
CA PRO A 329 -11.92 9.71 17.85
C PRO A 329 -10.56 9.38 18.46
N LEU A 330 -10.24 8.10 18.63
CA LEU A 330 -8.95 7.64 19.13
C LEU A 330 -7.82 7.80 18.10
N TYR A 331 -8.19 7.93 16.82
CA TYR A 331 -7.30 8.14 15.69
C TYR A 331 -7.37 9.58 15.16
N ASP A 332 -7.88 10.52 15.98
CA ASP A 332 -8.16 11.90 15.56
C ASP A 332 -9.19 11.98 14.41
N GLY A 333 -10.15 11.04 14.43
CA GLY A 333 -11.27 10.96 13.51
C GLY A 333 -12.51 11.71 13.99
N ARG A 334 -13.46 11.96 13.08
CA ARG A 334 -14.64 12.80 13.34
C ARG A 334 -15.82 12.07 14.01
N GLY A 335 -15.73 10.75 14.15
CA GLY A 335 -16.81 9.89 14.66
C GLY A 335 -16.92 8.60 13.86
N ALA A 336 -17.25 7.50 14.54
CA ALA A 336 -17.47 6.22 13.89
C ALA A 336 -18.97 6.03 13.61
N LEU A 337 -19.34 6.07 12.33
CA LEU A 337 -20.72 5.80 11.87
C LEU A 337 -20.78 4.46 11.15
N SER A 338 -21.85 3.71 11.39
CA SER A 338 -22.16 2.54 10.57
C SER A 338 -22.51 3.02 9.15
N PRO A 339 -21.89 2.44 8.10
CA PRO A 339 -22.24 2.75 6.72
C PRO A 339 -23.62 2.18 6.32
N LEU A 340 -24.18 1.27 7.10
CA LEU A 340 -25.54 0.75 6.94
C LEU A 340 -26.43 1.44 7.97
N ALA A 341 -27.36 2.28 7.50
CA ALA A 341 -28.31 2.98 8.35
C ALA A 341 -29.45 2.06 8.81
N GLU A 342 -30.20 2.46 9.84
CA GLU A 342 -31.33 1.70 10.39
C GLU A 342 -32.45 1.45 9.36
N ASP A 343 -32.59 2.33 8.39
CA ASP A 343 -33.53 2.20 7.27
C ASP A 343 -33.03 1.26 6.15
N GLY A 344 -31.90 0.57 6.37
CA GLY A 344 -31.27 -0.35 5.43
C GLY A 344 -30.50 0.31 4.29
N ARG A 345 -30.43 1.66 4.24
CA ARG A 345 -29.72 2.37 3.18
C ARG A 345 -28.23 2.50 3.49
N TRP A 346 -27.42 2.35 2.45
CA TRP A 346 -25.98 2.56 2.53
C TRP A 346 -25.61 4.04 2.46
N ARG A 347 -24.67 4.44 3.31
CA ARG A 347 -24.05 5.76 3.35
C ARG A 347 -22.54 5.57 3.45
N PHE A 348 -21.80 6.18 2.53
CA PHE A 348 -20.34 6.12 2.53
C PHE A 348 -19.80 7.49 2.90
N GLU A 349 -19.37 7.63 4.15
CA GLU A 349 -18.79 8.86 4.68
C GLU A 349 -17.55 9.30 3.88
N ALA A 350 -17.31 10.61 3.84
CA ALA A 350 -16.14 11.16 3.14
C ALA A 350 -14.84 10.74 3.83
N GLU A 351 -13.81 10.45 3.03
CA GLU A 351 -12.43 10.24 3.51
C GLU A 351 -12.30 9.26 4.69
N CYS A 352 -12.98 8.11 4.63
CA CYS A 352 -12.99 7.11 5.68
C CYS A 352 -12.69 5.69 5.18
N ALA A 353 -12.28 4.82 6.10
CA ALA A 353 -12.38 3.38 5.94
C ALA A 353 -13.14 2.76 7.11
N VAL A 354 -14.00 1.79 6.82
CA VAL A 354 -14.74 1.03 7.84
C VAL A 354 -14.66 -0.46 7.55
N LEU A 355 -14.49 -1.26 8.60
CA LEU A 355 -14.50 -2.72 8.54
C LEU A 355 -15.79 -3.22 9.20
N LEU A 356 -16.55 -4.00 8.46
CA LEU A 356 -17.74 -4.69 8.93
C LEU A 356 -17.46 -6.19 9.09
N ARG A 357 -18.15 -6.81 10.04
CA ARG A 357 -18.16 -8.27 10.22
C ARG A 357 -19.57 -8.81 10.09
N ALA A 358 -19.72 -9.99 9.49
CA ALA A 358 -21.01 -10.65 9.38
C ALA A 358 -21.32 -11.44 10.66
N THR A 359 -22.33 -11.02 11.41
CA THR A 359 -22.80 -11.68 12.63
C THR A 359 -24.19 -12.29 12.46
N THR A 360 -24.52 -13.30 13.26
CA THR A 360 -25.84 -13.91 13.28
C THR A 360 -26.90 -12.89 13.68
N ILE A 361 -28.02 -12.88 12.98
CA ILE A 361 -29.19 -12.07 13.33
C ILE A 361 -29.71 -12.58 14.69
N GLY A 362 -29.71 -11.72 15.71
CA GLY A 362 -30.31 -12.04 17.01
C GLY A 362 -31.84 -12.20 16.89
N PRO A 363 -32.51 -12.91 17.81
CA PRO A 363 -33.95 -13.15 17.75
C PRO A 363 -34.83 -11.89 17.73
N GLU A 364 -34.28 -10.71 18.07
CA GLU A 364 -35.00 -9.43 18.05
C GLU A 364 -35.04 -8.73 16.68
N LEU A 365 -34.25 -9.19 15.70
CA LEU A 365 -34.19 -8.61 14.35
C LEU A 365 -35.08 -9.34 13.33
N ASP A 366 -35.91 -10.28 13.79
CA ASP A 366 -36.86 -11.06 12.99
C ASP A 366 -38.11 -10.26 12.55
N HIS A 367 -38.05 -8.93 12.62
CA HIS A 367 -39.19 -8.06 12.31
C HIS A 367 -39.48 -7.86 10.82
N HIS A 368 -38.67 -8.42 9.92
CA HIS A 368 -38.89 -8.33 8.47
C HIS A 368 -39.42 -9.60 7.80
N ALA A 369 -39.52 -10.73 8.50
CA ALA A 369 -40.10 -11.97 7.94
C ALA A 369 -41.64 -12.05 8.05
N ALA A 370 -42.30 -11.10 8.73
CA ALA A 370 -43.75 -11.16 8.99
C ALA A 370 -44.61 -10.15 8.19
N ARG A 371 -44.08 -9.56 7.11
CA ARG A 371 -44.87 -8.69 6.21
C ARG A 371 -44.63 -9.03 4.73
N SER A 372 -45.19 -10.15 4.29
CA SER A 372 -45.61 -10.38 2.90
C SER A 372 -46.74 -11.38 2.87
#